data_AF-A0A1X7SR62-F1
#
_entry.id   AF-A0A1X7SR62-F1
#
_cell.length_a   1.000
_cell.length_b   1.000
_cell.length_c   1.000
_cell.angle_alpha   90.00
_cell.angle_beta   90.00
_cell.angle_gamma   90.00
#
_symmetry.space_group_name_H-M   'P 1'
#
loop_
_entity.id
_entity.type
_entity.pdbx_description
1 polymer ?
#
loop_
_entity_poly.entity_id
_entity_poly.type
_entity_poly.pdbx_seq_one_letter_code
_entity_poly.pdbx_strand_id
1 'polypeptide(L)'
;MNSTDNDQSIDNIIIVSNVLNQTAILISDHATLSPSNLTVITETVIQTLDIIEEWPAIMKAEGNQIIQSFEGIVDAVLNYDNDTNIDIVERNIAFKIRKVTRSSYNKLTFTATASNGSLMIDTDGNSTNTIIGSITIPKSILNVTTDAQIKVAFSLYEETAFFPIRDPPPNTIVGSSVISARIAGVSDGTQLPDPVVITLALKTNNFSNPFCVYWDFKAAEGGGNWSTDGCTVEAANSSVTCHCNHLTNFAILVDISRRTEGPTQSPRHIAVALDMVSYFGVGISLVGLILTIITLVIFKKIRTKDASKFHIQLCVSLSLMLLVFVSGISEVSPKEGCITVGVLIHYFALVAWMWMGAEALLMFQKLVIVFVNVSWYYHLAVSIVCW
;
A
#
# COMPACT_ATOMS: atom_id res chain seq x y z
N MET A 1 -13.44 9.95 18.14
CA MET A 1 -13.06 10.62 16.88
C MET A 1 -13.65 9.79 15.75
N ASN A 2 -14.98 9.69 15.72
CA ASN A 2 -16.00 10.54 15.07
C ASN A 2 -16.26 10.07 13.63
N SER A 3 -17.16 9.09 13.50
CA SER A 3 -17.69 8.63 12.20
C SER A 3 -18.37 9.76 11.42
N THR A 4 -18.91 10.76 12.11
CA THR A 4 -19.57 11.94 11.53
C THR A 4 -18.63 12.87 10.77
N ASP A 5 -17.36 12.98 11.18
CA ASP A 5 -16.36 13.78 10.43
C ASP A 5 -15.94 13.10 9.13
N ASN A 6 -15.98 11.76 9.11
CA ASN A 6 -15.64 10.97 7.93
C ASN A 6 -16.74 11.09 6.86
N ASP A 7 -18.01 11.06 7.27
CA ASP A 7 -19.16 11.21 6.35
C ASP A 7 -19.20 12.62 5.73
N GLN A 8 -18.99 13.67 6.53
CA GLN A 8 -18.98 15.05 6.03
C GLN A 8 -17.81 15.33 5.07
N SER A 9 -16.68 14.64 5.26
CA SER A 9 -15.52 14.71 4.37
C SER A 9 -15.78 14.02 3.02
N ILE A 10 -16.52 12.91 3.03
CA ILE A 10 -16.92 12.20 1.81
C ILE A 10 -17.90 13.06 0.97
N ASP A 11 -18.90 13.68 1.61
CA ASP A 11 -19.85 14.56 0.92
C ASP A 11 -19.15 15.75 0.22
N ASN A 12 -18.16 16.36 0.89
CA ASN A 12 -17.37 17.44 0.31
C ASN A 12 -16.59 17.00 -0.94
N ILE A 13 -16.12 15.76 -0.99
CA ILE A 13 -15.38 15.25 -2.15
C ILE A 13 -16.30 14.89 -3.31
N ILE A 14 -17.48 14.34 -3.05
CA ILE A 14 -18.49 14.15 -4.09
C ILE A 14 -18.83 15.50 -4.74
N ILE A 15 -18.93 16.56 -3.95
CA ILE A 15 -19.09 17.93 -4.46
C ILE A 15 -17.90 18.32 -5.33
N VAL A 16 -16.66 18.14 -4.87
CA VAL A 16 -15.47 18.47 -5.68
C VAL A 16 -15.43 17.69 -6.99
N SER A 17 -15.61 16.36 -6.96
CA SER A 17 -15.63 15.53 -8.17
C SER A 17 -16.74 15.97 -9.12
N ASN A 18 -17.93 16.27 -8.61
CA ASN A 18 -19.02 16.79 -9.43
C ASN A 18 -18.68 18.15 -10.04
N VAL A 19 -18.04 19.06 -9.28
CA VAL A 19 -17.56 20.34 -9.80
C VAL A 19 -16.53 20.13 -10.90
N LEU A 20 -15.54 19.24 -10.72
CA LEU A 20 -14.53 18.90 -11.73
C LEU A 20 -15.16 18.29 -12.99
N ASN A 21 -16.18 17.44 -12.83
CA ASN A 21 -16.88 16.87 -13.97
C ASN A 21 -17.69 17.94 -14.72
N GLN A 22 -18.37 18.84 -14.00
CA GLN A 22 -19.07 19.96 -14.62
C GLN A 22 -18.10 20.93 -15.33
N THR A 23 -16.91 21.17 -14.79
CA THR A 23 -15.90 21.99 -15.49
C THR A 23 -15.41 21.31 -16.77
N ALA A 24 -15.21 19.98 -16.77
CA ALA A 24 -14.88 19.23 -17.99
C ALA A 24 -15.95 19.41 -19.07
N ILE A 25 -17.23 19.28 -18.71
CA ILE A 25 -18.37 19.45 -19.62
C ILE A 25 -18.39 20.89 -20.17
N LEU A 26 -18.19 21.90 -19.32
CA LEU A 26 -18.19 23.31 -19.74
C LEU A 26 -17.05 23.64 -20.72
N ILE A 27 -15.86 23.05 -20.52
CA ILE A 27 -14.73 23.19 -21.46
C ILE A 27 -15.06 22.49 -22.78
N SER A 28 -15.67 21.31 -22.70
CA SER A 28 -16.04 20.51 -23.87
C SER A 28 -17.18 21.09 -24.69
N ASP A 29 -18.10 21.88 -24.11
CA ASP A 29 -19.24 22.49 -24.83
C ASP A 29 -18.88 23.78 -25.60
N HIS A 30 -17.57 24.08 -25.77
CA HIS A 30 -17.06 25.14 -26.65
C HIS A 30 -17.60 26.55 -26.35
N ALA A 31 -17.94 26.85 -25.09
CA ALA A 31 -18.46 28.16 -24.70
C ALA A 31 -17.36 29.24 -24.72
N THR A 32 -16.92 29.68 -25.91
CA THR A 32 -16.11 30.89 -26.18
C THR A 32 -15.06 31.24 -25.10
N LEU A 33 -14.33 30.24 -24.60
CA LEU A 33 -13.34 30.46 -23.56
C LEU A 33 -12.08 31.00 -24.22
N SER A 34 -11.56 32.12 -23.75
CA SER A 34 -10.27 32.59 -24.26
C SER A 34 -9.16 31.60 -23.86
N PRO A 35 -8.07 31.51 -24.65
CA PRO A 35 -6.87 30.76 -24.30
C PRO A 35 -6.38 30.99 -22.86
N SER A 36 -6.41 32.24 -22.41
CA SER A 36 -5.99 32.64 -21.06
C SER A 36 -6.89 32.06 -19.98
N ASN A 37 -8.20 31.99 -20.22
CA ASN A 37 -9.15 31.45 -19.26
C ASN A 37 -8.96 29.95 -19.11
N LEU A 38 -8.64 29.24 -20.20
CA LEU A 38 -8.37 27.80 -20.16
C LEU A 38 -7.14 27.47 -19.30
N THR A 39 -6.05 28.22 -19.46
CA THR A 39 -4.85 28.05 -18.63
C THR A 39 -5.16 28.32 -17.16
N VAL A 40 -5.86 29.41 -16.85
CA VAL A 40 -6.24 29.76 -15.46
C VAL A 40 -7.15 28.70 -14.83
N ILE A 41 -8.11 28.17 -15.58
CA ILE A 41 -8.98 27.08 -15.09
C ILE A 41 -8.14 25.83 -14.81
N THR A 42 -7.26 25.46 -15.73
CA THR A 42 -6.39 24.28 -15.58
C THR A 42 -5.47 24.43 -14.36
N GLU A 43 -4.87 25.60 -14.18
CA GLU A 43 -4.02 25.93 -13.04
C GLU A 43 -4.80 25.85 -11.71
N THR A 44 -6.00 26.43 -11.67
CA THR A 44 -6.87 26.37 -10.48
C THR A 44 -7.25 24.93 -10.12
N VAL A 45 -7.54 24.10 -11.13
CA VAL A 45 -7.85 22.68 -10.93
C VAL A 45 -6.65 21.94 -10.36
N ILE A 46 -5.46 22.13 -10.92
CA ILE A 46 -4.24 21.47 -10.45
C ILE A 46 -3.89 21.89 -9.03
N GLN A 47 -3.98 23.19 -8.71
CA GLN A 47 -3.80 23.69 -7.33
C GLN A 47 -4.79 23.06 -6.36
N THR A 48 -6.05 22.89 -6.78
CA THR A 48 -7.06 22.25 -5.96
C THR A 48 -6.72 20.78 -5.71
N LEU A 49 -6.26 20.06 -6.74
CA LEU A 49 -5.84 18.66 -6.60
C LEU A 49 -4.61 18.52 -5.70
N ASP A 50 -3.61 19.40 -5.84
CA ASP A 50 -2.39 19.40 -5.02
C ASP A 50 -2.72 19.54 -3.53
N ILE A 51 -3.73 20.35 -3.19
CA ILE A 51 -4.23 20.51 -1.81
C ILE A 51 -4.99 19.25 -1.33
N ILE A 52 -5.85 18.68 -2.18
CA ILE A 52 -6.68 17.52 -1.80
C ILE A 52 -5.84 16.25 -1.62
N GLU A 53 -4.73 16.13 -2.36
CA GLU A 53 -3.83 14.99 -2.26
C GLU A 53 -3.27 14.80 -0.84
N GLU A 54 -3.17 15.87 -0.05
CA GLU A 54 -2.71 15.84 1.34
C GLU A 54 -3.73 15.21 2.32
N TRP A 55 -4.91 14.75 1.86
CA TRP A 55 -5.97 14.19 2.72
C TRP A 55 -6.10 12.66 2.62
N PRO A 56 -5.23 11.87 3.28
CA PRO A 56 -5.02 10.45 3.00
C PRO A 56 -6.22 9.53 3.31
N ALA A 57 -7.04 9.86 4.31
CA ALA A 57 -8.19 9.02 4.68
C ALA A 57 -9.26 8.97 3.58
N ILE A 58 -9.43 10.08 2.86
CA ILE A 58 -10.53 10.26 1.91
C ILE A 58 -10.12 9.75 0.52
N MET A 59 -8.85 9.89 0.15
CA MET A 59 -8.35 9.43 -1.15
C MET A 59 -8.43 7.91 -1.34
N LYS A 60 -8.41 7.14 -0.23
CA LYS A 60 -8.63 5.69 -0.28
C LYS A 60 -10.04 5.31 -0.76
N ALA A 61 -11.03 6.14 -0.49
CA ALA A 61 -12.42 5.92 -0.90
C ALA A 61 -12.66 6.47 -2.31
N GLU A 62 -12.37 7.76 -2.52
CA GLU A 62 -12.87 8.55 -3.67
C GLU A 62 -11.79 8.96 -4.68
N GLY A 63 -10.52 8.60 -4.48
CA GLY A 63 -9.42 9.01 -5.37
C GLY A 63 -9.65 8.68 -6.85
N ASN A 64 -10.30 7.54 -7.12
CA ASN A 64 -10.63 7.10 -8.47
C ASN A 64 -11.58 8.06 -9.21
N GLN A 65 -12.63 8.57 -8.54
CA GLN A 65 -13.59 9.49 -9.15
C GLN A 65 -12.95 10.86 -9.45
N ILE A 66 -12.09 11.32 -8.54
CA ILE A 66 -11.36 12.60 -8.70
C ILE A 66 -10.45 12.52 -9.92
N ILE A 67 -9.65 11.47 -10.05
CA ILE A 67 -8.74 11.33 -11.20
C ILE A 67 -9.52 11.14 -12.49
N GLN A 68 -10.60 10.36 -12.53
CA GLN A 68 -11.45 10.27 -13.74
C GLN A 68 -11.99 11.65 -14.15
N SER A 69 -12.43 12.46 -13.17
CA SER A 69 -12.93 13.81 -13.44
C SER A 69 -11.82 14.71 -13.98
N PHE A 70 -10.63 14.63 -13.40
CA PHE A 70 -9.47 15.38 -13.88
C PHE A 70 -9.05 14.96 -15.30
N GLU A 71 -9.04 13.67 -15.60
CA GLU A 71 -8.72 13.18 -16.94
C GLU A 71 -9.75 13.63 -17.99
N GLY A 72 -11.03 13.72 -17.61
CA GLY A 72 -12.05 14.35 -18.45
C GLY A 72 -11.76 15.83 -18.75
N ILE A 73 -11.24 16.58 -17.77
CA ILE A 73 -10.76 17.96 -17.99
C ILE A 73 -9.57 17.97 -18.93
N VAL A 74 -8.58 17.09 -18.72
CA VAL A 74 -7.39 16.99 -19.57
C VAL A 74 -7.77 16.70 -21.02
N ASP A 75 -8.70 15.77 -21.25
CA ASP A 75 -9.22 15.45 -22.58
C ASP A 75 -9.97 16.63 -23.21
N ALA A 76 -10.77 17.37 -22.43
CA ALA A 76 -11.46 18.56 -22.89
C ALA A 76 -10.46 19.68 -23.29
N VAL A 77 -9.44 19.91 -22.47
CA VAL A 77 -8.37 20.90 -22.73
C VAL A 77 -7.53 20.49 -23.96
N LEU A 78 -7.21 19.20 -24.11
CA LEU A 78 -6.45 18.67 -25.25
C LEU A 78 -7.19 18.86 -26.58
N ASN A 79 -8.49 18.59 -26.59
CA ASN A 79 -9.33 18.68 -27.78
C ASN A 79 -9.79 20.13 -28.08
N TYR A 80 -9.54 21.07 -27.17
CA TYR A 80 -9.86 22.48 -27.39
C TYR A 80 -9.06 23.05 -28.58
N ASP A 81 -9.74 23.75 -29.50
CA ASP A 81 -9.16 24.28 -30.73
C ASP A 81 -8.33 25.56 -30.50
N ASN A 82 -7.15 25.37 -29.90
CA ASN A 82 -6.23 26.45 -29.60
C ASN A 82 -4.75 26.03 -29.69
N ASP A 83 -3.88 27.01 -29.88
CA ASP A 83 -2.41 26.90 -30.05
C ASP A 83 -1.63 26.88 -28.73
N THR A 84 -2.28 26.67 -27.59
CA THR A 84 -1.64 26.81 -26.28
C THR A 84 -0.80 25.61 -25.89
N ASN A 85 0.49 25.86 -25.69
CA ASN A 85 1.31 25.04 -24.79
C ASN A 85 0.97 25.45 -23.36
N ILE A 86 0.71 24.47 -22.50
CA ILE A 86 0.45 24.69 -21.07
C ILE A 86 1.58 24.03 -20.29
N ASP A 87 2.09 24.72 -19.29
CA ASP A 87 3.16 24.25 -18.41
C ASP A 87 2.80 24.72 -17.00
N ILE A 88 2.38 23.79 -16.15
CA ILE A 88 1.92 24.05 -14.78
C ILE A 88 2.65 23.08 -13.88
N VAL A 89 3.31 23.59 -12.85
CA VAL A 89 4.07 22.80 -11.88
C VAL A 89 3.70 23.30 -10.50
N GLU A 90 2.96 22.49 -9.77
CA GLU A 90 2.66 22.67 -8.36
C GLU A 90 3.59 21.79 -7.52
N ARG A 91 3.30 21.63 -6.22
CA ARG A 91 4.20 20.97 -5.28
C ARG A 91 4.39 19.49 -5.58
N ASN A 92 3.29 18.77 -5.77
CA ASN A 92 3.25 17.32 -5.99
C ASN A 92 2.72 16.97 -7.38
N ILE A 93 2.14 17.93 -8.11
CA ILE A 93 1.57 17.69 -9.45
C ILE A 93 2.25 18.56 -10.49
N ALA A 94 2.72 17.95 -11.57
CA ALA A 94 3.13 18.66 -12.78
C ALA A 94 2.27 18.26 -13.96
N PHE A 95 1.94 19.24 -14.79
CA PHE A 95 1.10 19.10 -15.96
C PHE A 95 1.68 19.88 -17.14
N LYS A 96 1.71 19.24 -18.30
CA LYS A 96 2.23 19.87 -19.52
C LYS A 96 1.42 19.49 -20.74
N ILE A 97 1.14 20.45 -21.60
CA ILE A 97 0.63 20.22 -22.94
C ILE A 97 1.65 20.72 -23.94
N ARG A 98 2.05 19.83 -24.85
CA ARG A 98 2.91 20.15 -25.99
C ARG A 98 2.22 19.82 -27.30
N LYS A 99 2.42 20.72 -28.26
CA LYS A 99 1.96 20.56 -29.63
C LYS A 99 3.15 20.28 -30.55
N VAL A 100 3.03 19.24 -31.38
CA VAL A 100 4.07 18.86 -32.35
C VAL A 100 3.45 18.63 -33.73
N THR A 101 4.10 19.15 -34.77
CA THR A 101 3.66 18.92 -36.15
C THR A 101 3.97 17.48 -36.56
N ARG A 102 3.01 16.83 -37.21
CA ARG A 102 3.11 15.42 -37.65
C ARG A 102 4.36 15.12 -38.48
N SER A 103 4.71 16.01 -39.41
CA SER A 103 5.85 15.83 -40.34
C SER A 103 7.21 15.86 -39.65
N SER A 104 7.33 16.59 -38.54
CA SER A 104 8.56 16.70 -37.75
C SER A 104 8.62 15.72 -36.57
N TYR A 105 7.55 14.93 -36.36
CA TYR A 105 7.49 14.01 -35.22
C TYR A 105 8.43 12.81 -35.42
N ASN A 106 9.30 12.60 -34.44
CA ASN A 106 10.19 11.44 -34.39
C ASN A 106 10.03 10.68 -33.07
N LYS A 107 10.29 11.38 -31.97
CA LYS A 107 10.03 10.91 -30.60
C LYS A 107 9.74 12.12 -29.73
N LEU A 108 8.94 11.94 -28.69
CA LEU A 108 8.69 12.97 -27.69
C LEU A 108 8.96 12.38 -26.31
N THR A 109 9.86 13.02 -25.56
CA THR A 109 10.21 12.60 -24.21
C THR A 109 9.84 13.72 -23.25
N PHE A 110 9.05 13.39 -22.24
CA PHE A 110 8.83 14.26 -21.09
C PHE A 110 9.65 13.74 -19.93
N THR A 111 10.33 14.65 -19.24
CA THR A 111 11.16 14.33 -18.08
C THR A 111 10.74 15.21 -16.92
N ALA A 112 10.51 14.62 -15.76
CA ALA A 112 10.31 15.31 -14.50
C ALA A 112 11.54 15.12 -13.60
N THR A 113 12.01 16.22 -13.02
CA THR A 113 13.16 16.23 -12.10
C THR A 113 12.81 16.95 -10.82
N ALA A 114 13.49 16.60 -9.72
CA ALA A 114 13.46 17.36 -8.48
C ALA A 114 14.77 18.13 -8.32
N SER A 115 14.66 19.39 -7.93
CA SER A 115 15.79 20.21 -7.51
C SER A 115 15.41 20.98 -6.25
N ASN A 116 16.21 20.82 -5.19
CA ASN A 116 15.95 21.41 -3.86
C ASN A 116 14.56 21.10 -3.30
N GLY A 117 13.97 19.95 -3.65
CA GLY A 117 12.63 19.56 -3.21
C GLY A 117 11.47 20.23 -3.96
N SER A 118 11.75 20.91 -5.07
CA SER A 118 10.72 21.42 -5.99
C SER A 118 10.73 20.62 -7.29
N LEU A 119 9.53 20.30 -7.77
CA LEU A 119 9.29 19.60 -9.02
C LEU A 119 9.61 20.51 -10.21
N MET A 120 10.15 19.93 -11.28
CA MET A 120 10.45 20.62 -12.55
C MET A 120 10.20 19.68 -13.73
N ILE A 121 9.82 20.22 -14.88
CA ILE A 121 9.56 19.44 -16.10
C ILE A 121 10.39 19.90 -17.30
N ASP A 122 10.66 18.96 -18.21
CA ASP A 122 11.28 19.21 -19.52
C ASP A 122 12.67 19.88 -19.42
N THR A 123 13.46 19.47 -18.43
CA THR A 123 14.83 19.95 -18.24
C THR A 123 15.75 19.27 -19.25
N ASP A 124 16.56 20.06 -19.98
CA ASP A 124 17.64 19.53 -20.82
C ASP A 124 18.49 18.57 -19.96
N GLY A 125 18.70 17.34 -20.46
CA GLY A 125 19.33 16.21 -19.74
C GLY A 125 20.78 16.41 -19.27
N ASN A 126 21.24 17.66 -19.23
CA ASN A 126 22.53 18.13 -18.74
C ASN A 126 22.46 18.71 -17.31
N SER A 127 21.32 18.60 -16.62
CA SER A 127 21.12 19.12 -15.27
C SER A 127 21.67 18.19 -14.18
N THR A 128 22.21 18.74 -13.09
CA THR A 128 22.57 18.03 -11.85
C THR A 128 21.35 17.54 -11.04
N ASN A 129 20.14 17.62 -11.61
CA ASN A 129 18.88 17.35 -10.93
C ASN A 129 18.61 15.85 -10.83
N THR A 130 17.93 15.43 -9.76
CA THR A 130 17.51 14.04 -9.61
C THR A 130 16.29 13.78 -10.50
N ILE A 131 16.41 12.85 -11.45
CA ILE A 131 15.30 12.45 -12.31
C ILE A 131 14.28 11.69 -11.46
N ILE A 132 13.03 12.17 -11.46
CA ILE A 132 11.91 11.49 -10.81
C ILE A 132 11.28 10.49 -11.78
N GLY A 133 11.06 10.92 -13.02
CA GLY A 133 10.42 10.09 -14.02
C GLY A 133 10.58 10.64 -15.43
N SER A 134 10.49 9.77 -16.42
CA SER A 134 10.39 10.15 -17.82
C SER A 134 9.47 9.19 -18.58
N ILE A 135 8.80 9.72 -19.59
CA ILE A 135 7.98 8.95 -20.52
C ILE A 135 8.36 9.35 -21.95
N THR A 136 8.65 8.35 -22.77
CA THR A 136 9.02 8.53 -24.17
C THR A 136 7.97 7.88 -25.07
N ILE A 137 7.37 8.71 -25.91
CA ILE A 137 6.35 8.32 -26.88
C ILE A 137 7.04 8.03 -28.22
N PRO A 138 6.83 6.84 -28.81
CA PRO A 138 7.51 6.42 -30.04
C PRO A 138 6.87 6.99 -31.31
N LYS A 139 7.63 6.94 -32.41
CA LYS A 139 7.17 7.40 -33.74
C LYS A 139 5.89 6.72 -34.23
N SER A 140 5.66 5.47 -33.84
CA SER A 140 4.49 4.69 -34.26
C SER A 140 3.17 5.24 -33.78
N ILE A 141 3.15 6.25 -32.89
CA ILE A 141 1.93 6.97 -32.56
C ILE A 141 1.27 7.63 -33.78
N LEU A 142 2.07 7.91 -34.82
CA LEU A 142 1.57 8.38 -36.11
C LEU A 142 0.62 7.39 -36.78
N ASN A 143 0.65 6.10 -36.42
CA ASN A 143 -0.28 5.10 -36.96
C ASN A 143 -1.64 5.12 -36.24
N VAL A 144 -1.73 5.79 -35.08
CA VAL A 144 -2.92 5.80 -34.22
C VAL A 144 -3.70 7.11 -34.35
N THR A 145 -3.02 8.24 -34.52
CA THR A 145 -3.66 9.54 -34.81
C THR A 145 -3.50 9.91 -36.29
N THR A 146 -4.53 10.52 -36.89
CA THR A 146 -4.49 11.07 -38.26
C THR A 146 -4.27 12.58 -38.31
N ASP A 147 -4.21 13.25 -37.16
CA ASP A 147 -4.21 14.71 -37.11
C ASP A 147 -2.89 15.30 -37.61
N ALA A 148 -3.00 16.48 -38.25
CA ALA A 148 -1.84 17.22 -38.74
C ALA A 148 -0.96 17.76 -37.60
N GLN A 149 -1.57 18.00 -36.44
CA GLN A 149 -0.94 18.51 -35.23
C GLN A 149 -1.25 17.54 -34.09
N ILE A 150 -0.20 17.00 -33.48
CA ILE A 150 -0.29 16.06 -32.39
C ILE A 150 -0.19 16.86 -31.10
N LYS A 151 -1.27 16.89 -30.32
CA LYS A 151 -1.29 17.48 -28.99
C LYS A 151 -1.13 16.36 -27.97
N VAL A 152 -0.15 16.51 -27.08
CA VAL A 152 0.16 15.54 -26.04
C VAL A 152 0.10 16.22 -24.69
N ALA A 153 -0.71 15.67 -23.77
CA ALA A 153 -0.69 16.05 -22.37
C ALA A 153 0.18 15.07 -21.61
N PHE A 154 0.91 15.59 -20.64
CA PHE A 154 1.75 14.87 -19.72
C PHE A 154 1.33 15.27 -18.30
N SER A 155 1.15 14.28 -17.41
CA SER A 155 0.94 14.54 -15.99
C SER A 155 1.89 13.71 -15.15
N LEU A 156 2.35 14.27 -14.05
CA LEU A 156 3.13 13.58 -13.04
C LEU A 156 2.54 13.89 -11.67
N TYR A 157 2.28 12.85 -10.90
CA TYR A 157 1.92 12.92 -9.49
C TYR A 157 3.08 12.37 -8.68
N GLU A 158 3.75 13.24 -7.93
CA GLU A 158 4.84 12.85 -7.06
C GLU A 158 4.34 11.94 -5.94
N GLU A 159 3.15 12.23 -5.40
CA GLU A 159 2.47 11.37 -4.44
C GLU A 159 1.46 10.41 -5.10
N THR A 160 0.98 9.45 -4.31
CA THR A 160 0.18 8.32 -4.79
C THR A 160 -1.18 8.24 -4.09
N ALA A 161 -1.58 9.32 -3.40
CA ALA A 161 -2.77 9.28 -2.55
C ALA A 161 -4.03 8.98 -3.37
N PHE A 162 -4.14 9.55 -4.57
CA PHE A 162 -5.24 9.31 -5.51
C PHE A 162 -5.31 7.87 -6.05
N PHE A 163 -4.23 7.09 -5.92
CA PHE A 163 -4.06 5.77 -6.52
C PHE A 163 -3.82 4.67 -5.45
N PRO A 164 -4.78 4.46 -4.54
CA PRO A 164 -4.61 3.52 -3.44
C PRO A 164 -4.50 2.07 -3.95
N ILE A 165 -3.66 1.26 -3.33
CA ILE A 165 -3.68 -0.18 -3.58
C ILE A 165 -4.87 -0.78 -2.83
N ARG A 166 -5.80 -1.38 -3.57
CA ARG A 166 -6.93 -2.13 -3.01
C ARG A 166 -6.56 -3.62 -2.98
N ASP A 167 -6.74 -4.25 -1.82
CA ASP A 167 -6.32 -5.63 -1.53
C ASP A 167 -4.84 -5.90 -1.90
N PRO A 168 -3.88 -5.15 -1.32
CA PRO A 168 -2.47 -5.31 -1.66
C PRO A 168 -2.01 -6.75 -1.35
N PRO A 169 -1.23 -7.37 -2.25
CA PRO A 169 -0.39 -8.50 -1.87
C PRO A 169 0.47 -8.10 -0.66
N PRO A 170 0.80 -9.03 0.24
CA PRO A 170 1.56 -8.71 1.45
C PRO A 170 2.85 -7.95 1.09
N ASN A 171 3.14 -6.89 1.85
CA ASN A 171 4.33 -6.04 1.71
C ASN A 171 4.49 -5.35 0.34
N THR A 172 3.42 -5.17 -0.43
CA THR A 172 3.48 -4.41 -1.70
C THR A 172 3.11 -2.95 -1.50
N ILE A 173 3.92 -2.03 -2.03
CA ILE A 173 3.66 -0.58 -2.03
C ILE A 173 3.87 0.01 -3.43
N VAL A 174 3.30 1.19 -3.66
CA VAL A 174 3.66 2.00 -4.83
C VAL A 174 5.04 2.59 -4.58
N GLY A 175 6.02 2.14 -5.35
CA GLY A 175 7.45 2.43 -5.16
C GLY A 175 7.95 3.66 -5.89
N SER A 176 7.12 4.31 -6.71
CA SER A 176 7.47 5.46 -7.54
C SER A 176 6.41 6.57 -7.49
N SER A 177 6.66 7.67 -8.18
CA SER A 177 5.62 8.60 -8.63
C SER A 177 4.71 7.95 -9.68
N VAL A 178 3.57 8.58 -9.96
CA VAL A 178 2.67 8.21 -11.05
C VAL A 178 2.90 9.14 -12.24
N ILE A 179 3.00 8.58 -13.44
CA ILE A 179 3.25 9.32 -14.68
C ILE A 179 2.20 8.96 -15.71
N SER A 180 1.67 9.94 -16.42
CA SER A 180 0.67 9.70 -17.46
C SER A 180 0.94 10.54 -18.69
N ALA A 181 0.48 10.02 -19.83
CA ALA A 181 0.46 10.76 -21.08
C ALA A 181 -0.82 10.47 -21.84
N ARG A 182 -1.39 11.51 -22.45
CA ARG A 182 -2.63 11.47 -23.24
C ARG A 182 -2.43 12.19 -24.55
N ILE A 183 -3.15 11.77 -25.58
CA ILE A 183 -3.03 12.34 -26.93
C ILE A 183 -4.41 12.68 -27.45
N ALA A 184 -4.55 13.89 -28.00
CA ALA A 184 -5.81 14.33 -28.57
C ALA A 184 -6.31 13.33 -29.63
N GLY A 185 -7.60 13.00 -29.57
CA GLY A 185 -8.25 12.05 -30.47
C GLY A 185 -7.92 10.56 -30.26
N VAL A 186 -7.08 10.20 -29.29
CA VAL A 186 -6.76 8.79 -28.97
C VAL A 186 -7.40 8.42 -27.65
N SER A 187 -8.28 7.42 -27.66
CA SER A 187 -8.93 6.93 -26.43
C SER A 187 -7.97 6.16 -25.54
N ASP A 188 -8.23 6.19 -24.23
CA ASP A 188 -7.46 5.43 -23.24
C ASP A 188 -7.50 3.93 -23.48
N GLY A 189 -6.37 3.28 -23.20
CA GLY A 189 -6.23 1.83 -23.41
C GLY A 189 -6.13 1.42 -24.88
N THR A 190 -6.04 2.38 -25.82
CA THR A 190 -5.74 2.06 -27.22
C THR A 190 -4.39 1.36 -27.31
N GLN A 191 -4.39 0.17 -27.91
CA GLN A 191 -3.18 -0.62 -28.07
C GLN A 191 -2.25 0.01 -29.11
N LEU A 192 -1.06 0.40 -28.68
CA LEU A 192 -0.02 1.01 -29.49
C LEU A 192 0.78 -0.06 -30.25
N PRO A 193 1.23 0.23 -31.48
CA PRO A 193 2.07 -0.69 -32.25
C PRO A 193 3.44 -0.93 -31.62
N ASP A 194 4.10 0.14 -31.17
CA ASP A 194 5.32 0.05 -30.36
C ASP A 194 5.03 0.58 -28.94
N PRO A 195 5.66 0.00 -27.91
CA PRO A 195 5.42 0.41 -26.54
C PRO A 195 6.00 1.80 -26.24
N VAL A 196 5.35 2.52 -25.33
CA VAL A 196 5.95 3.68 -24.67
C VAL A 196 7.01 3.22 -23.67
N VAL A 197 8.11 3.97 -23.61
CA VAL A 197 9.20 3.70 -22.68
C VAL A 197 9.08 4.65 -21.51
N ILE A 198 8.83 4.09 -20.33
CA ILE A 198 8.65 4.82 -19.08
C ILE A 198 9.83 4.49 -18.18
N THR A 199 10.47 5.49 -17.59
CA THR A 199 11.51 5.27 -16.57
C THR A 199 11.16 6.05 -15.34
N LEU A 200 11.01 5.38 -14.20
CA LEU A 200 10.63 6.01 -12.94
C LEU A 200 11.67 5.69 -11.87
N ALA A 201 12.04 6.71 -11.09
CA ALA A 201 12.90 6.55 -9.94
C ALA A 201 12.14 5.95 -8.77
N LEU A 202 12.80 5.05 -8.04
CA LEU A 202 12.20 4.42 -6.88
C LEU A 202 12.38 5.30 -5.63
N LYS A 203 11.30 5.49 -4.88
CA LYS A 203 11.30 6.16 -3.57
C LYS A 203 12.04 5.33 -2.50
N THR A 204 12.39 4.08 -2.78
CA THR A 204 13.09 3.20 -1.84
C THR A 204 14.18 2.36 -2.50
N ASN A 205 15.31 2.20 -1.79
CA ASN A 205 16.47 1.43 -2.26
C ASN A 205 16.42 -0.06 -1.91
N ASN A 206 15.59 -0.44 -0.93
CA ASN A 206 15.47 -1.82 -0.44
C ASN A 206 14.14 -2.43 -0.89
N PHE A 207 14.12 -2.89 -2.14
CA PHE A 207 12.96 -3.52 -2.77
C PHE A 207 13.33 -4.85 -3.41
N SER A 208 12.31 -5.66 -3.66
CA SER A 208 12.35 -6.86 -4.48
C SER A 208 11.22 -6.80 -5.50
N ASN A 209 11.40 -7.50 -6.63
CA ASN A 209 10.35 -7.74 -7.63
C ASN A 209 9.58 -6.46 -8.04
N PRO A 210 10.23 -5.50 -8.71
CA PRO A 210 9.50 -4.35 -9.26
C PRO A 210 8.56 -4.81 -10.37
N PHE A 211 7.32 -4.32 -10.34
CA PHE A 211 6.31 -4.55 -11.36
C PHE A 211 5.92 -3.23 -12.01
N CYS A 212 5.99 -3.18 -13.34
CA CYS A 212 5.42 -2.09 -14.12
C CYS A 212 3.90 -2.27 -14.16
N VAL A 213 3.16 -1.27 -13.70
CA VAL A 213 1.70 -1.31 -13.63
C VAL A 213 1.09 -0.07 -14.26
N TYR A 214 -0.20 -0.17 -14.55
CA TYR A 214 -1.05 0.97 -14.85
C TYR A 214 -2.30 0.97 -13.98
N TRP A 215 -2.92 2.14 -13.84
CA TRP A 215 -4.16 2.31 -13.10
C TRP A 215 -5.36 1.91 -13.96
N ASP A 216 -6.05 0.84 -13.59
CA ASP A 216 -7.33 0.43 -14.19
C ASP A 216 -8.49 1.03 -13.40
N PHE A 217 -9.13 2.04 -14.00
CA PHE A 217 -10.30 2.72 -13.44
C PHE A 217 -11.52 1.83 -13.21
N LYS A 218 -11.64 0.72 -13.93
CA LYS A 218 -12.80 -0.21 -13.87
C LYS A 218 -12.61 -1.32 -12.85
N ALA A 219 -11.37 -1.56 -12.41
CA ALA A 219 -11.07 -2.57 -11.41
C ALA A 219 -11.75 -2.26 -10.06
N ALA A 220 -11.85 -3.28 -9.21
CA ALA A 220 -12.46 -3.19 -7.87
C ALA A 220 -13.86 -2.52 -7.87
N GLU A 221 -14.76 -3.00 -8.74
CA GLU A 221 -16.15 -2.52 -8.86
C GLU A 221 -16.26 -1.01 -9.16
N GLY A 222 -15.30 -0.46 -9.94
CA GLY A 222 -15.23 0.97 -10.24
C GLY A 222 -14.54 1.80 -9.16
N GLY A 223 -13.91 1.17 -8.17
CA GLY A 223 -13.05 1.81 -7.18
C GLY A 223 -11.60 2.05 -7.65
N GLY A 224 -11.21 1.46 -8.78
CA GLY A 224 -9.88 1.55 -9.38
C GLY A 224 -8.82 0.68 -8.68
N ASN A 225 -7.93 0.07 -9.45
CA ASN A 225 -6.76 -0.66 -8.92
C ASN A 225 -5.62 -0.77 -9.95
N TRP A 226 -4.44 -1.15 -9.48
CA TRP A 226 -3.28 -1.38 -10.34
C TRP A 226 -3.38 -2.70 -11.11
N SER A 227 -3.03 -2.68 -12.39
CA SER A 227 -2.92 -3.87 -13.26
C SER A 227 -1.56 -3.91 -13.97
N THR A 228 -1.05 -5.11 -14.23
CA THR A 228 0.20 -5.34 -14.99
C THR A 228 -0.03 -5.49 -16.49
N ASP A 229 -1.28 -5.52 -16.95
CA ASP A 229 -1.60 -5.87 -18.33
C ASP A 229 -1.01 -4.87 -19.33
N GLY A 230 -0.35 -5.41 -20.36
CA GLY A 230 0.27 -4.60 -21.41
C GLY A 230 1.58 -3.92 -21.02
N CYS A 231 2.10 -4.13 -19.81
CA CYS A 231 3.35 -3.55 -19.32
C CYS A 231 4.41 -4.62 -18.98
N THR A 232 5.66 -4.37 -19.34
CA THR A 232 6.80 -5.26 -19.06
C THR A 232 8.01 -4.47 -18.51
N VAL A 233 8.75 -5.09 -17.58
CA VAL A 233 9.98 -4.53 -17.01
C VAL A 233 11.17 -4.85 -17.90
N GLU A 234 11.97 -3.85 -18.27
CA GLU A 234 13.22 -4.04 -19.02
C GLU A 234 14.44 -4.05 -18.09
N ALA A 235 14.57 -3.03 -17.24
CA ALA A 235 15.72 -2.84 -16.37
C ALA A 235 15.26 -2.35 -15.00
N ALA A 236 15.92 -2.83 -13.93
CA ALA A 236 15.63 -2.44 -12.57
C ALA A 236 16.93 -2.22 -11.78
N ASN A 237 17.26 -0.96 -11.52
CA ASN A 237 18.36 -0.51 -10.66
C ASN A 237 17.81 0.52 -9.65
N SER A 238 18.42 1.70 -9.54
CA SER A 238 17.87 2.85 -8.80
C SER A 238 16.63 3.47 -9.46
N SER A 239 16.45 3.19 -10.75
CA SER A 239 15.25 3.46 -11.52
C SER A 239 14.82 2.18 -12.24
N VAL A 240 13.53 2.09 -12.55
CA VAL A 240 12.98 0.97 -13.32
C VAL A 240 12.46 1.49 -14.64
N THR A 241 12.83 0.80 -15.72
CA THR A 241 12.37 1.09 -17.08
C THR A 241 11.32 0.06 -17.48
N CYS A 242 10.18 0.57 -17.93
CA CYS A 242 8.97 -0.13 -18.29
C CYS A 242 8.63 0.10 -19.76
N HIS A 243 8.16 -0.94 -20.43
CA HIS A 243 7.61 -0.88 -21.78
C HIS A 243 6.12 -1.19 -21.68
N CYS A 244 5.27 -0.22 -22.00
CA CYS A 244 3.81 -0.38 -21.94
C CYS A 244 3.19 -0.13 -23.31
N ASN A 245 2.23 -0.95 -23.72
CA ASN A 245 1.62 -0.90 -25.06
C ASN A 245 0.35 -0.03 -25.13
N HIS A 246 0.14 0.88 -24.18
CA HIS A 246 -1.01 1.78 -24.15
C HIS A 246 -0.60 3.11 -23.48
N LEU A 247 -1.53 4.07 -23.44
CA LEU A 247 -1.36 5.38 -22.79
C LEU A 247 -2.39 5.49 -21.68
N THR A 248 -1.93 5.51 -20.43
CA THR A 248 -2.74 5.59 -19.20
C THR A 248 -1.88 6.20 -18.06
N ASN A 249 -2.26 5.97 -16.80
CA ASN A 249 -1.47 6.33 -15.61
C ASN A 249 -0.59 5.14 -15.19
N PHE A 250 0.72 5.33 -15.17
CA PHE A 250 1.71 4.29 -14.88
C PHE A 250 2.42 4.52 -13.56
N ALA A 251 2.76 3.44 -12.88
CA ALA A 251 3.61 3.45 -11.69
C ALA A 251 4.41 2.15 -11.59
N ILE A 252 5.28 2.07 -10.59
CA ILE A 252 5.99 0.84 -10.23
C ILE A 252 5.47 0.37 -8.88
N LEU A 253 4.98 -0.86 -8.82
CA LEU A 253 4.77 -1.56 -7.55
C LEU A 253 6.06 -2.27 -7.16
N VAL A 254 6.38 -2.23 -5.87
CA VAL A 254 7.54 -2.94 -5.33
C VAL A 254 7.14 -3.75 -4.11
N ASP A 255 7.77 -4.91 -3.97
CA ASP A 255 7.68 -5.70 -2.76
C ASP A 255 8.76 -5.23 -1.78
N ILE A 256 8.33 -4.71 -0.63
CA ILE A 256 9.20 -4.31 0.47
C ILE A 256 9.43 -5.44 1.49
N SER A 257 9.14 -6.70 1.15
CA SER A 257 9.46 -7.87 1.99
C SER A 257 10.94 -7.96 2.36
N ARG A 258 11.87 -7.44 1.53
CA ARG A 258 13.28 -7.30 1.91
C ARG A 258 13.51 -6.32 3.08
N ARG A 259 12.62 -5.36 3.32
CA ARG A 259 12.62 -4.57 4.57
C ARG A 259 12.29 -5.44 5.79
N THR A 260 11.57 -6.53 5.59
CA THR A 260 11.18 -7.49 6.63
C THR A 260 12.28 -8.52 6.90
N GLU A 261 13.20 -8.76 5.96
CA GLU A 261 14.39 -9.60 6.14
C GLU A 261 15.60 -8.85 6.73
N GLY A 262 15.57 -7.51 6.74
CA GLY A 262 16.45 -6.66 7.55
C GLY A 262 15.71 -6.19 8.83
N PRO A 263 16.40 -5.68 9.86
CA PRO A 263 15.75 -5.27 11.10
C PRO A 263 14.74 -4.16 10.78
N THR A 264 13.46 -4.51 10.82
CA THR A 264 12.34 -3.67 10.43
C THR A 264 12.37 -2.37 11.23
N GLN A 265 12.71 -1.25 10.56
CA GLN A 265 12.36 0.06 11.09
C GLN A 265 10.86 0.26 10.84
N SER A 266 10.03 -0.31 11.73
CA SER A 266 8.85 0.43 12.19
C SER A 266 9.35 1.75 12.81
N PRO A 267 8.50 2.76 13.10
CA PRO A 267 8.98 3.99 13.75
C PRO A 267 9.90 3.58 14.89
N ARG A 268 11.19 3.97 14.85
CA ARG A 268 12.26 3.36 15.67
C ARG A 268 11.90 3.27 17.16
N HIS A 269 10.98 4.12 17.60
CA HIS A 269 10.43 4.16 18.94
C HIS A 269 9.40 3.04 19.25
N ILE A 270 8.63 2.56 18.28
CA ILE A 270 7.55 1.57 18.45
C ILE A 270 8.09 0.13 18.37
N ALA A 271 8.96 -0.22 17.41
CA ALA A 271 9.59 -1.56 17.37
C ALA A 271 10.45 -1.82 18.60
N VAL A 272 11.29 -0.86 18.98
CA VAL A 272 12.16 -1.01 20.16
C VAL A 272 11.33 -1.12 21.44
N ALA A 273 10.23 -0.38 21.55
CA ALA A 273 9.33 -0.50 22.70
C ALA A 273 8.63 -1.87 22.73
N LEU A 274 8.15 -2.37 21.58
CA LEU A 274 7.43 -3.64 21.52
C LEU A 274 8.35 -4.85 21.75
N ASP A 275 9.57 -4.81 21.23
CA ASP A 275 10.59 -5.85 21.48
C ASP A 275 11.03 -5.83 22.94
N MET A 276 11.30 -4.65 23.51
CA MET A 276 11.66 -4.53 24.92
C MET A 276 10.55 -5.06 25.83
N VAL A 277 9.30 -4.65 25.60
CA VAL A 277 8.16 -5.13 26.39
C VAL A 277 7.99 -6.65 26.24
N SER A 278 8.20 -7.20 25.05
CA SER A 278 8.08 -8.65 24.82
C SER A 278 9.19 -9.44 25.51
N TYR A 279 10.47 -9.04 25.38
CA TYR A 279 11.59 -9.73 26.03
C TYR A 279 11.52 -9.66 27.55
N PHE A 280 11.30 -8.47 28.11
CA PHE A 280 11.18 -8.30 29.56
C PHE A 280 9.91 -8.97 30.09
N GLY A 281 8.78 -8.81 29.40
CA GLY A 281 7.50 -9.41 29.78
C GLY A 281 7.55 -10.93 29.79
N VAL A 282 8.12 -11.55 28.75
CA VAL A 282 8.29 -13.01 28.67
C VAL A 282 9.29 -13.50 29.71
N GLY A 283 10.41 -12.80 29.90
CA GLY A 283 11.42 -13.16 30.91
C GLY A 283 10.85 -13.17 32.34
N ILE A 284 10.15 -12.11 32.73
CA ILE A 284 9.51 -12.01 34.05
C ILE A 284 8.43 -13.08 34.21
N SER A 285 7.63 -13.32 33.17
CA SER A 285 6.58 -14.35 33.19
C SER A 285 7.14 -15.75 33.35
N LEU A 286 8.23 -16.09 32.65
CA LEU A 286 8.88 -17.39 32.74
C LEU A 286 9.45 -17.64 34.14
N VAL A 287 10.12 -16.64 34.73
CA VAL A 287 10.62 -16.73 36.11
C VAL A 287 9.47 -16.95 37.09
N GLY A 288 8.37 -16.20 36.94
CA GLY A 288 7.17 -16.37 37.75
C GLY A 288 6.59 -17.79 37.66
N LEU A 289 6.42 -18.32 36.45
CA LEU A 289 5.89 -19.68 36.23
C LEU A 289 6.79 -20.75 36.85
N ILE A 290 8.11 -20.65 36.68
CA ILE A 290 9.07 -21.60 37.26
C ILE A 290 9.01 -21.58 38.80
N LEU A 291 9.00 -20.39 39.41
CA LEU A 291 8.87 -20.26 40.87
C LEU A 291 7.53 -20.84 41.37
N THR A 292 6.45 -20.66 40.60
CA THR A 292 5.14 -21.22 40.93
C THR A 292 5.19 -22.75 40.90
N ILE A 293 5.75 -23.35 39.85
CA ILE A 293 5.93 -24.81 39.74
C ILE A 293 6.76 -25.34 40.92
N ILE A 294 7.91 -24.71 41.22
CA ILE A 294 8.79 -25.10 42.33
C ILE A 294 8.03 -25.07 43.66
N THR A 295 7.28 -24.00 43.91
CA THR A 295 6.47 -23.85 45.13
C THR A 295 5.44 -24.97 45.23
N LEU A 296 4.67 -25.24 44.16
CA LEU A 296 3.63 -26.26 44.17
C LEU A 296 4.20 -27.69 44.33
N VAL A 297 5.42 -27.94 43.88
CA VAL A 297 6.09 -29.25 43.99
C VAL A 297 6.73 -29.47 45.36
N ILE A 298 7.40 -28.47 45.94
CA ILE A 298 8.11 -28.58 47.23
C ILE A 298 7.13 -28.69 48.40
N PHE A 299 6.07 -27.87 48.42
CA PHE A 299 5.13 -27.86 49.52
C PHE A 299 4.17 -29.04 49.45
N LYS A 300 4.53 -30.14 50.15
CA LYS A 300 3.73 -31.39 50.20
C LYS A 300 2.25 -31.16 50.50
N LYS A 301 1.92 -30.22 51.40
CA LYS A 301 0.54 -29.85 51.78
C LYS A 301 -0.26 -29.22 50.62
N ILE A 302 0.43 -28.52 49.72
CA ILE A 302 -0.18 -27.90 48.53
C ILE A 302 -0.25 -28.93 47.41
N ARG A 303 0.83 -29.68 47.17
CA ARG A 303 0.91 -30.75 46.15
C ARG A 303 -0.19 -31.81 46.24
N THR A 304 -0.67 -32.11 47.45
CA THR A 304 -1.74 -33.10 47.66
C THR A 304 -3.13 -32.61 47.23
N LYS A 305 -3.32 -31.31 46.99
CA LYS A 305 -4.60 -30.75 46.54
C LYS A 305 -4.81 -31.03 45.06
N ASP A 306 -6.03 -31.40 44.69
CA ASP A 306 -6.42 -31.63 43.29
C ASP A 306 -6.16 -30.37 42.44
N ALA A 307 -6.58 -29.19 42.90
CA ALA A 307 -6.40 -27.93 42.18
C ALA A 307 -4.93 -27.62 41.88
N SER A 308 -4.02 -27.97 42.80
CA SER A 308 -2.58 -27.74 42.58
C SER A 308 -2.01 -28.61 41.47
N LYS A 309 -2.59 -29.79 41.19
CA LYS A 309 -2.14 -30.65 40.08
C LYS A 309 -2.54 -30.07 38.72
N PHE A 310 -3.75 -29.53 38.59
CA PHE A 310 -4.22 -28.83 37.39
C PHE A 310 -3.40 -27.56 37.15
N HIS A 311 -3.17 -26.78 38.20
CA HIS A 311 -2.40 -25.55 38.11
C HIS A 311 -0.93 -25.80 37.70
N ILE A 312 -0.32 -26.90 38.16
CA ILE A 312 1.02 -27.32 37.68
C ILE A 312 1.01 -27.57 36.17
N GLN A 313 0.02 -28.30 35.64
CA GLN A 313 -0.05 -28.62 34.21
C GLN A 313 -0.29 -27.37 33.36
N LEU A 314 -1.14 -26.45 33.84
CA LEU A 314 -1.32 -25.13 33.23
C LEU A 314 0.00 -24.36 33.17
N CYS A 315 0.72 -24.25 34.29
CA CYS A 315 2.01 -23.57 34.33
C CYS A 315 3.06 -24.22 33.42
N VAL A 316 3.06 -25.55 33.30
CA VAL A 316 3.96 -26.29 32.40
C VAL A 316 3.64 -25.96 30.93
N SER A 317 2.37 -25.99 30.53
CA SER A 317 1.96 -25.66 29.15
C SER A 317 2.32 -24.22 28.76
N LEU A 318 2.10 -23.25 29.65
CA LEU A 318 2.48 -21.85 29.45
C LEU A 318 4.01 -21.68 29.41
N SER A 319 4.75 -22.39 30.26
CA SER A 319 6.22 -22.34 30.24
C SER A 319 6.77 -22.88 28.92
N LEU A 320 6.23 -23.98 28.40
CA LEU A 320 6.63 -24.53 27.10
C LEU A 320 6.30 -23.58 25.95
N MET A 321 5.11 -22.98 25.94
CA MET A 321 4.72 -21.96 24.95
C MET A 321 5.72 -20.78 24.95
N LEU A 322 6.06 -20.25 26.12
CA LEU A 322 6.99 -19.13 26.26
C LEU A 322 8.43 -19.53 25.88
N LEU A 323 8.88 -20.74 26.22
CA LEU A 323 10.21 -21.23 25.82
C LEU A 323 10.31 -21.35 24.29
N VAL A 324 9.28 -21.92 23.64
CA VAL A 324 9.23 -22.00 22.18
C VAL A 324 9.22 -20.62 21.55
N PHE A 325 8.44 -19.68 22.11
CA PHE A 325 8.41 -18.29 21.67
C PHE A 325 9.79 -17.63 21.76
N VAL A 326 10.50 -17.77 22.89
CA VAL A 326 11.84 -17.20 23.08
C VAL A 326 12.89 -17.87 22.18
N SER A 327 12.79 -19.17 21.92
CA SER A 327 13.68 -19.83 20.96
C SER A 327 13.40 -19.40 19.51
N GLY A 328 12.14 -19.12 19.19
CA GLY A 328 11.69 -18.81 17.84
C GLY A 328 11.77 -17.34 17.43
N ILE A 329 11.86 -16.42 18.39
CA ILE A 329 11.91 -14.96 18.11
C ILE A 329 13.17 -14.55 17.34
N SER A 330 14.27 -15.32 17.45
CA SER A 330 15.59 -14.98 16.91
C SER A 330 15.95 -15.74 15.62
N GLU A 331 15.25 -16.83 15.30
CA GLU A 331 15.56 -17.69 14.15
C GLU A 331 14.39 -17.73 13.15
N VAL A 332 14.50 -16.95 12.08
CA VAL A 332 13.49 -16.86 11.00
C VAL A 332 13.92 -17.65 9.75
N SER A 333 15.02 -18.40 9.81
CA SER A 333 15.57 -19.17 8.68
C SER A 333 16.10 -20.52 9.15
N PRO A 334 15.74 -21.65 8.53
CA PRO A 334 14.95 -21.84 7.30
C PRO A 334 13.42 -21.77 7.49
N LYS A 335 12.66 -21.66 6.39
CA LYS A 335 11.17 -21.62 6.37
C LYS A 335 10.51 -22.75 7.17
N GLU A 336 11.13 -23.92 7.18
CA GLU A 336 10.66 -25.09 7.94
C GLU A 336 10.70 -24.86 9.46
N GLY A 337 11.71 -24.16 9.96
CA GLY A 337 11.83 -23.81 11.38
C GLY A 337 10.72 -22.85 11.82
N CYS A 338 10.45 -21.82 11.03
CA CYS A 338 9.38 -20.84 11.30
C CYS A 338 8.01 -21.52 11.37
N ILE A 339 7.69 -22.40 10.42
CA ILE A 339 6.43 -23.16 10.42
C ILE A 339 6.34 -24.05 11.67
N THR A 340 7.43 -24.75 12.01
CA THR A 340 7.47 -25.64 13.19
C THR A 340 7.23 -24.87 14.48
N VAL A 341 7.89 -23.73 14.67
CA VAL A 341 7.69 -22.84 15.83
C VAL A 341 6.23 -22.37 15.90
N GLY A 342 5.66 -21.93 14.77
CA GLY A 342 4.26 -21.49 14.71
C GLY A 342 3.28 -22.58 15.14
N VAL A 343 3.46 -23.80 14.64
CA VAL A 343 2.64 -24.97 15.02
C VAL A 343 2.78 -25.30 16.51
N LEU A 344 4.01 -25.30 17.04
CA LEU A 344 4.26 -25.57 18.46
C LEU A 344 3.63 -24.52 19.38
N ILE A 345 3.77 -23.23 19.06
CA ILE A 345 3.14 -22.15 19.83
C ILE A 345 1.62 -22.31 19.83
N HIS A 346 1.03 -22.58 18.66
CA HIS A 346 -0.40 -22.78 18.52
C HIS A 346 -0.89 -23.98 19.35
N TYR A 347 -0.18 -25.10 19.28
CA TYR A 347 -0.47 -26.30 20.07
C TYR A 347 -0.43 -26.02 21.57
N PHE A 348 0.66 -25.43 22.09
CA PHE A 348 0.77 -25.16 23.53
C PHE A 348 -0.24 -24.10 24.01
N ALA A 349 -0.65 -23.16 23.16
CA ALA A 349 -1.72 -22.21 23.47
C ALA A 349 -3.08 -22.92 23.63
N LEU A 350 -3.41 -23.86 22.74
CA LEU A 350 -4.63 -24.68 22.85
C LEU A 350 -4.61 -25.54 24.11
N VAL A 351 -3.47 -26.18 24.42
CA VAL A 351 -3.29 -26.95 25.65
C VAL A 351 -3.51 -26.08 26.89
N ALA A 352 -2.93 -24.87 26.92
CA ALA A 352 -3.12 -23.94 28.03
C ALA A 352 -4.59 -23.52 28.20
N TRP A 353 -5.30 -23.27 27.09
CA TRP A 353 -6.74 -23.00 27.10
C TRP A 353 -7.56 -24.17 27.66
N MET A 354 -7.23 -25.40 27.25
CA MET A 354 -7.89 -26.60 27.75
C MET A 354 -7.66 -26.79 29.25
N TRP A 355 -6.43 -26.57 29.74
CA TRP A 355 -6.13 -26.64 31.17
C TRP A 355 -6.80 -25.54 31.99
N MET A 356 -6.90 -24.32 31.45
CA MET A 356 -7.62 -23.22 32.09
C MET A 356 -9.12 -23.54 32.23
N GLY A 357 -9.72 -24.09 31.18
CA GLY A 357 -11.11 -24.58 31.22
C GLY A 357 -11.30 -25.71 32.22
N ALA A 358 -10.38 -26.67 32.27
CA ALA A 358 -10.42 -27.79 33.20
C ALA A 358 -10.27 -27.33 34.67
N GLU A 359 -9.42 -26.34 34.93
CA GLU A 359 -9.28 -25.71 36.25
C GLU A 359 -10.58 -24.99 36.67
N ALA A 360 -11.21 -24.24 35.75
CA ALA A 360 -12.49 -23.58 36.01
C ALA A 360 -13.61 -24.57 36.34
N LEU A 361 -13.70 -25.69 35.60
CA LEU A 361 -14.66 -26.76 35.88
C LEU A 361 -14.39 -27.44 37.23
N LEU A 362 -13.12 -27.66 37.58
CA LEU A 362 -12.76 -28.21 38.88
C LEU A 362 -13.17 -27.27 40.02
N MET A 363 -12.93 -25.97 39.88
CA MET A 363 -13.38 -24.98 40.87
C MET A 363 -14.90 -24.99 41.01
N PHE A 364 -15.63 -25.01 39.89
CA PHE A 364 -17.09 -25.11 39.90
C PHE A 364 -17.59 -26.36 40.64
N GLN A 365 -17.04 -27.53 40.33
CA GLN A 365 -17.40 -28.79 41.01
C GLN A 365 -17.12 -28.73 42.51
N LYS A 366 -15.96 -28.21 42.94
CA LYS A 366 -15.58 -28.16 44.36
C LYS A 366 -16.41 -27.15 45.16
N LEU A 367 -16.91 -26.07 44.54
CA LEU A 367 -17.70 -25.04 45.21
C LEU A 367 -19.21 -25.34 45.19
N VAL A 368 -19.73 -25.87 44.08
CA VAL A 368 -21.17 -26.05 43.87
C VAL A 368 -21.61 -27.48 44.18
N ILE A 369 -20.78 -28.48 43.89
CA ILE A 369 -21.13 -29.90 44.03
C ILE A 369 -20.32 -30.51 45.18
N VAL A 370 -20.84 -30.35 46.40
CA VAL A 370 -20.16 -30.59 47.68
C VAL A 370 -19.64 -32.04 47.89
N PHE A 371 -20.06 -33.02 47.09
CA PHE A 371 -19.70 -34.44 47.25
C PHE A 371 -18.94 -35.08 46.06
N VAL A 372 -18.16 -34.32 45.29
CA VAL A 372 -17.34 -34.90 44.21
C VAL A 372 -15.96 -35.32 44.72
N ASN A 373 -15.76 -36.63 44.86
CA ASN A 373 -14.44 -37.22 45.06
C ASN A 373 -13.73 -37.41 43.71
N VAL A 374 -12.69 -36.62 43.49
CA VAL A 374 -11.89 -36.67 42.26
C VAL A 374 -10.87 -37.81 42.37
N SER A 375 -11.14 -38.91 41.67
CA SER A 375 -10.25 -40.08 41.62
C SER A 375 -9.02 -39.81 40.74
N TRP A 376 -7.94 -40.56 40.94
CA TRP A 376 -6.72 -40.46 40.12
C TRP A 376 -6.96 -40.81 38.64
N TYR A 377 -7.92 -41.69 38.34
CA TYR A 377 -8.34 -42.00 36.97
C TYR A 377 -8.97 -40.79 36.27
N TYR A 378 -9.72 -39.96 37.00
CA TYR A 378 -10.30 -38.74 36.45
C TYR A 378 -9.20 -37.73 36.09
N HIS A 379 -8.21 -37.56 36.97
CA HIS A 379 -7.04 -36.72 36.71
C HIS A 379 -6.29 -37.18 35.45
N LEU A 380 -6.10 -38.50 35.28
CA LEU A 380 -5.43 -39.06 34.11
C LEU A 380 -6.26 -38.88 32.83
N ALA A 381 -7.56 -39.11 32.88
CA ALA A 381 -8.46 -38.92 31.74
C ALA A 381 -8.50 -37.46 31.27
N VAL A 382 -8.63 -36.50 32.20
CA VAL A 382 -8.61 -35.07 31.86
C VAL A 382 -7.25 -34.66 31.32
N SER A 383 -6.15 -35.18 31.88
CA SER A 383 -4.81 -34.92 31.36
C SER A 383 -4.62 -35.39 29.91
N ILE A 384 -5.20 -36.53 29.52
CA ILE A 384 -5.13 -37.05 28.14
C ILE A 384 -5.98 -36.22 27.16
N VAL A 385 -7.02 -35.54 27.65
CA VAL A 385 -7.89 -34.70 26.82
C VAL A 385 -7.32 -33.29 26.67
N CYS A 386 -6.65 -32.77 27.70
CA CYS A 386 -6.10 -31.41 27.71
C CYS A 386 -4.74 -31.30 27.02
N TRP A 387 -3.94 -32.38 27.00
CA TRP A 387 -2.71 -32.51 26.21
C TRP A 387 -3.04 -33.21 24.91
#